data_AF-A0A0N0CZD3-F1
#
_entry.id   AF-A0A0N0CZD3-F1
#
_cell.length_a   1.000
_cell.length_b   1.000
_cell.length_c   1.000
_cell.angle_alpha   90.00
_cell.angle_beta   90.00
_cell.angle_gamma   90.00
#
_symmetry.space_group_name_H-M   'P 1'
#
loop_
_entity.id
_entity.type
_entity.pdbx_description
1 polymer ?
#
loop_
_entity_poly.entity_id
_entity_poly.type
_entity_poly.pdbx_seq_one_letter_code
_entity_poly.pdbx_strand_id
1 'polypeptide(L)'
;MQELTPITVAYGDGIGPEIMEATLKILMAAGAKIKPEVIEIGEKVYLSGNTAGIDESAWESLRRTKVFLKAPITTPQGGGFKSLNVTTRKMLGLFANIRPCVSYAPYVDTKHPVMDVIIVRENEEDLYAGIEHQQTPEVVQCLKIITRPGTEKIVRYAFEYARQYGRKKVTCFTKDNIMKQTDGLFHKIFDEIGEEYPELEKEHWIVDIGAAKLADTPEAFDVIVMPNLYGDILSDVAAQIAGSVGLAGSANIGEEVSMFEAIHGSAPRRAGQNLANPSGLLLGAIQMLVHIGQGDVAEKVHNAWIKALEDGIHTYDIFKEGVSTEKVGTKEFADAVVARIGQRPVKLKAVDYSQAKEAIKVKVRPAQPTKIETIGYDLFLYCDDRDANKLGKALENIKSGDLHLTMITNRGVKVYPNGLPETFCTDHWRCRYKGNGGDVKYSDFIELQKKVMEAGYTIIKTENLCKFDGVEAFSAGQGA
;
A
#
# COMPACT_ATOMS: atom_id res chain seq x y z
N MET A 1 -22.19 -27.33 20.57
CA MET A 1 -21.33 -27.24 19.37
C MET A 1 -20.79 -25.83 19.33
N GLN A 2 -19.47 -25.66 19.19
CA GLN A 2 -18.89 -24.33 19.02
C GLN A 2 -19.26 -23.83 17.62
N GLU A 3 -19.74 -22.60 17.50
CA GLU A 3 -20.25 -22.04 16.24
C GLU A 3 -19.08 -21.83 15.25
N LEU A 4 -19.29 -22.22 13.97
CA LEU A 4 -18.28 -22.03 12.92
C LEU A 4 -18.28 -20.57 12.47
N THR A 5 -17.10 -19.97 12.30
CA THR A 5 -16.96 -18.61 11.78
C THR A 5 -17.21 -18.61 10.27
N PRO A 6 -18.24 -17.91 9.75
CA PRO A 6 -18.44 -17.79 8.32
C PRO A 6 -17.31 -16.94 7.70
N ILE A 7 -16.74 -17.42 6.59
CA ILE A 7 -15.71 -16.69 5.83
C ILE A 7 -16.04 -16.75 4.35
N THR A 8 -15.79 -15.68 3.61
CA THR A 8 -15.86 -15.71 2.14
C THR A 8 -14.54 -16.24 1.59
N VAL A 9 -14.61 -17.13 0.59
CA VAL A 9 -13.45 -17.72 -0.06
C VAL A 9 -13.51 -17.52 -1.57
N ALA A 10 -12.40 -17.05 -2.15
CA ALA A 10 -12.24 -17.00 -3.59
C ALA A 10 -11.01 -17.78 -4.05
N TYR A 11 -11.21 -18.73 -4.96
CA TYR A 11 -10.13 -19.56 -5.50
C TYR A 11 -9.25 -18.82 -6.52
N GLY A 12 -9.69 -17.64 -6.99
CA GLY A 12 -8.92 -16.79 -7.89
C GLY A 12 -8.55 -17.46 -9.21
N ASP A 13 -7.46 -17.01 -9.81
CA ASP A 13 -7.04 -17.37 -11.16
C ASP A 13 -5.63 -18.02 -11.17
N GLY A 14 -5.28 -18.67 -12.28
CA GLY A 14 -3.96 -19.27 -12.49
C GLY A 14 -3.65 -20.38 -11.47
N ILE A 15 -2.60 -20.20 -10.66
CA ILE A 15 -2.25 -21.14 -9.56
C ILE A 15 -3.20 -21.03 -8.35
N GLY A 16 -4.09 -20.03 -8.33
CA GLY A 16 -4.97 -19.74 -7.20
C GLY A 16 -5.76 -20.96 -6.70
N PRO A 17 -6.43 -21.73 -7.59
CA PRO A 17 -7.22 -22.88 -7.16
C PRO A 17 -6.40 -23.96 -6.44
N GLU A 18 -5.23 -24.34 -6.97
CA GLU A 18 -4.40 -25.41 -6.37
C GLU A 18 -3.86 -25.01 -4.99
N ILE A 19 -3.44 -23.76 -4.81
CA ILE A 19 -2.93 -23.30 -3.51
C ILE A 19 -4.05 -23.07 -2.50
N MET A 20 -5.26 -22.69 -2.95
CA MET A 20 -6.44 -22.55 -2.08
C MET A 20 -6.90 -23.92 -1.58
N GLU A 21 -6.96 -24.93 -2.46
CA GLU A 21 -7.27 -26.31 -2.07
C GLU A 21 -6.29 -26.85 -1.03
N ALA A 22 -4.98 -26.67 -1.27
CA ALA A 22 -3.92 -27.03 -0.35
C ALA A 22 -4.08 -26.30 1.00
N THR A 23 -4.33 -25.00 0.98
CA THR A 23 -4.51 -24.17 2.17
C THR A 23 -5.70 -24.67 2.99
N LEU A 24 -6.90 -24.75 2.40
CA LEU A 24 -8.10 -25.20 3.11
C LEU A 24 -7.98 -26.62 3.66
N LYS A 25 -7.33 -27.53 2.92
CA LYS A 25 -7.04 -28.89 3.39
C LYS A 25 -6.24 -28.87 4.70
N ILE A 26 -5.17 -28.06 4.75
CA ILE A 26 -4.34 -27.92 5.95
C ILE A 26 -5.15 -27.32 7.11
N LEU A 27 -5.90 -26.24 6.87
CA LEU A 27 -6.70 -25.59 7.92
C LEU A 27 -7.74 -26.54 8.51
N MET A 28 -8.49 -27.25 7.65
CA MET A 28 -9.53 -28.18 8.08
C MET A 28 -8.94 -29.37 8.83
N ALA A 29 -7.82 -29.92 8.38
CA ALA A 29 -7.12 -30.99 9.08
C ALA A 29 -6.62 -30.57 10.47
N ALA A 30 -6.27 -29.29 10.65
CA ALA A 30 -5.86 -28.73 11.95
C ALA A 30 -7.05 -28.42 12.89
N GLY A 31 -8.28 -28.59 12.41
CA GLY A 31 -9.50 -28.35 13.18
C GLY A 31 -9.95 -26.89 13.17
N ALA A 32 -9.66 -26.13 12.11
CA ALA A 32 -10.18 -24.79 11.92
C ALA A 32 -11.72 -24.77 11.96
N LYS A 33 -12.28 -23.89 12.78
CA LYS A 33 -13.73 -23.72 12.98
C LYS A 33 -14.24 -22.65 12.03
N ILE A 34 -14.11 -22.90 10.74
CA ILE A 34 -14.53 -21.99 9.67
C ILE A 34 -15.66 -22.59 8.85
N LYS A 35 -16.53 -21.75 8.31
CA LYS A 35 -17.57 -22.10 7.35
C LYS A 35 -17.34 -21.32 6.05
N PRO A 36 -16.57 -21.89 5.10
CA PRO A 36 -16.31 -21.24 3.83
C PRO A 36 -17.60 -21.02 3.00
N GLU A 37 -17.78 -19.80 2.53
CA GLU A 37 -18.74 -19.41 1.49
C GLU A 37 -17.95 -19.08 0.23
N VAL A 38 -17.99 -19.97 -0.76
CA VAL A 38 -17.20 -19.81 -1.99
C VAL A 38 -17.89 -18.82 -2.92
N ILE A 39 -17.13 -17.86 -3.44
CA ILE A 39 -17.54 -16.91 -4.47
C ILE A 39 -16.65 -17.02 -5.70
N GLU A 40 -17.18 -16.66 -6.86
CA GLU A 40 -16.39 -16.49 -8.09
C GLU A 40 -16.05 -15.01 -8.29
N ILE A 41 -14.80 -14.74 -8.62
CA ILE A 41 -14.26 -13.41 -8.92
C ILE A 41 -13.11 -13.54 -9.92
N GLY A 42 -12.69 -12.43 -10.53
CA GLY A 42 -11.51 -12.40 -11.38
C GLY A 42 -11.79 -12.78 -12.83
N GLU A 43 -10.83 -13.46 -13.46
CA GLU A 43 -10.82 -13.76 -14.90
C GLU A 43 -12.13 -14.38 -15.39
N LYS A 44 -12.65 -15.38 -14.66
CA LYS A 44 -13.93 -16.03 -15.00
C LYS A 44 -15.11 -15.05 -15.09
N VAL A 45 -15.17 -14.10 -14.16
CA VAL A 45 -16.25 -13.10 -14.08
C VAL A 45 -16.05 -12.00 -15.13
N TYR A 46 -14.80 -11.63 -15.43
CA TYR A 46 -14.53 -10.73 -16.56
C TYR A 46 -14.98 -11.34 -17.89
N LEU A 47 -14.69 -12.63 -18.10
CA LEU A 47 -15.05 -13.36 -19.33
C LEU A 47 -16.57 -13.58 -19.48
N SER A 48 -17.35 -13.49 -18.40
CA SER A 48 -18.81 -13.54 -18.46
C SER A 48 -19.45 -12.22 -18.92
N GLY A 49 -18.64 -11.18 -19.13
CA GLY A 49 -19.09 -9.84 -19.53
C GLY A 49 -19.25 -8.85 -18.37
N ASN A 50 -19.01 -9.28 -17.12
CA ASN A 50 -18.99 -8.39 -15.97
C ASN A 50 -17.64 -7.67 -15.87
N THR A 51 -17.63 -6.40 -16.25
CA THR A 51 -16.44 -5.54 -16.29
C THR A 51 -15.87 -5.18 -14.92
N ALA A 52 -16.61 -5.43 -13.83
CA ALA A 52 -16.12 -5.26 -12.46
C ALA A 52 -15.32 -6.47 -11.97
N GLY A 53 -15.50 -7.66 -12.58
CA GLY A 53 -14.83 -8.89 -12.16
C GLY A 53 -15.37 -9.49 -10.85
N ILE A 54 -16.53 -9.01 -10.39
CA ILE A 54 -17.21 -9.46 -9.17
C ILE A 54 -18.72 -9.17 -9.28
N ASP A 55 -19.56 -10.13 -8.89
CA ASP A 55 -21.02 -10.01 -8.90
C ASP A 55 -21.58 -9.49 -7.57
N GLU A 56 -22.83 -8.97 -7.57
CA GLU A 56 -23.46 -8.43 -6.34
C GLU A 56 -23.61 -9.49 -5.24
N SER A 57 -23.92 -10.74 -5.60
CA SER A 57 -24.01 -11.84 -4.63
C SER A 57 -22.69 -12.11 -3.90
N ALA A 58 -21.55 -11.87 -4.57
CA ALA A 58 -20.23 -11.96 -3.95
C ALA A 58 -20.00 -10.79 -2.97
N TRP A 59 -20.44 -9.58 -3.31
CA TRP A 59 -20.43 -8.44 -2.38
C TRP A 59 -21.31 -8.68 -1.16
N GLU A 60 -22.47 -9.29 -1.31
CA GLU A 60 -23.34 -9.67 -0.20
C GLU A 60 -22.66 -10.68 0.75
N SER A 61 -21.94 -11.67 0.21
CA SER A 61 -21.15 -12.60 1.03
C SER A 61 -20.06 -11.84 1.80
N LEU A 62 -19.28 -10.97 1.14
CA LEU A 62 -18.22 -10.18 1.78
C LEU A 62 -18.75 -9.31 2.94
N ARG A 63 -19.89 -8.63 2.74
CA ARG A 63 -20.53 -7.80 3.78
C ARG A 63 -21.07 -8.64 4.95
N ARG A 64 -21.56 -9.85 4.68
CA ARG A 64 -22.10 -10.76 5.70
C ARG A 64 -21.00 -11.42 6.52
N THR A 65 -19.98 -11.97 5.87
CA THR A 65 -18.93 -12.75 6.53
C THR A 65 -17.85 -11.88 7.16
N LYS A 66 -17.58 -10.69 6.58
CA LYS A 66 -16.54 -9.73 7.00
C LYS A 66 -15.10 -10.25 7.01
N VAL A 67 -14.90 -11.50 6.61
CA VAL A 67 -13.60 -12.17 6.59
C VAL A 67 -13.45 -12.81 5.22
N PHE A 68 -12.47 -12.33 4.46
CA PHE A 68 -12.27 -12.75 3.08
C PHE A 68 -10.91 -13.42 2.90
N LEU A 69 -10.89 -14.71 2.56
CA LEU A 69 -9.66 -15.41 2.17
C LEU A 69 -9.64 -15.57 0.65
N LYS A 70 -8.65 -14.98 -0.02
CA LYS A 70 -8.58 -15.05 -1.48
C LYS A 70 -7.23 -15.52 -1.99
N ALA A 71 -7.27 -16.31 -3.05
CA ALA A 71 -6.11 -16.58 -3.87
C ALA A 71 -5.82 -15.39 -4.81
N PRO A 72 -4.69 -15.41 -5.55
CA PRO A 72 -4.35 -14.37 -6.51
C PRO A 72 -5.36 -14.29 -7.67
N ILE A 73 -5.52 -13.09 -8.21
CA ILE A 73 -6.44 -12.78 -9.32
C ILE A 73 -5.64 -12.13 -10.44
N THR A 74 -5.90 -12.53 -11.68
CA THR A 74 -5.24 -11.96 -12.86
C THR A 74 -5.79 -10.56 -13.13
N THR A 75 -4.91 -9.56 -13.23
CA THR A 75 -5.26 -8.22 -13.70
C THR A 75 -4.74 -8.05 -15.14
N PRO A 76 -5.58 -7.65 -16.12
CA PRO A 76 -5.12 -7.37 -17.48
C PRO A 76 -4.03 -6.28 -17.52
N GLN A 77 -2.97 -6.45 -18.32
CA GLN A 77 -1.89 -5.47 -18.47
C GLN A 77 -2.17 -4.50 -19.64
N GLY A 78 -1.85 -3.21 -19.47
CA GLY A 78 -1.71 -2.24 -20.57
C GLY A 78 -3.01 -1.65 -21.15
N GLY A 79 -4.16 -1.94 -20.55
CA GLY A 79 -5.48 -1.41 -20.93
C GLY A 79 -6.59 -2.37 -20.50
N GLY A 80 -7.79 -1.84 -20.19
CA GLY A 80 -8.94 -2.64 -19.74
C GLY A 80 -9.45 -2.28 -18.34
N PHE A 81 -10.11 -3.24 -17.68
CA PHE A 81 -10.85 -3.07 -16.43
C PHE A 81 -9.96 -2.65 -15.25
N LYS A 82 -10.53 -1.94 -14.27
CA LYS A 82 -9.83 -1.59 -13.01
C LYS A 82 -9.41 -2.86 -12.27
N SER A 83 -8.23 -2.85 -11.64
CA SER A 83 -7.75 -4.00 -10.84
C SER A 83 -8.74 -4.35 -9.74
N LEU A 84 -9.21 -5.60 -9.72
CA LEU A 84 -10.12 -6.07 -8.67
C LEU A 84 -9.47 -6.04 -7.28
N ASN A 85 -8.16 -6.30 -7.17
CA ASN A 85 -7.46 -6.24 -5.88
C ASN A 85 -7.50 -4.83 -5.27
N VAL A 86 -7.26 -3.79 -6.09
CA VAL A 86 -7.36 -2.39 -5.63
C VAL A 86 -8.81 -2.05 -5.32
N THR A 87 -9.73 -2.55 -6.13
CA THR A 87 -11.16 -2.30 -6.01
C THR A 87 -11.72 -2.87 -4.69
N THR A 88 -11.41 -4.13 -4.35
CA THR A 88 -11.85 -4.73 -3.09
C THR A 88 -11.24 -4.03 -1.87
N ARG A 89 -9.94 -3.67 -1.92
CA ARG A 89 -9.29 -2.93 -0.83
C ARG A 89 -9.96 -1.59 -0.54
N LYS A 90 -10.21 -0.79 -1.58
CA LYS A 90 -10.85 0.52 -1.43
C LYS A 90 -12.32 0.42 -1.04
N MET A 91 -13.10 -0.46 -1.68
CA MET A 91 -14.54 -0.57 -1.39
C MET A 91 -14.82 -1.16 -0.01
N LEU A 92 -13.92 -1.98 0.53
CA LEU A 92 -14.05 -2.58 1.86
C LEU A 92 -13.34 -1.80 2.96
N GLY A 93 -12.70 -0.67 2.64
CA GLY A 93 -12.01 0.19 3.61
C GLY A 93 -10.80 -0.48 4.28
N LEU A 94 -10.02 -1.25 3.52
CA LEU A 94 -8.91 -2.05 4.04
C LEU A 94 -7.63 -1.22 4.18
N PHE A 95 -7.60 -0.31 5.15
CA PHE A 95 -6.58 0.73 5.32
C PHE A 95 -5.15 0.23 5.61
N ALA A 96 -4.97 -0.96 6.20
CA ALA A 96 -3.65 -1.48 6.56
C ALA A 96 -3.32 -2.80 5.88
N ASN A 97 -2.17 -2.89 5.21
CA ASN A 97 -1.66 -4.13 4.63
C ASN A 97 -0.42 -4.61 5.39
N ILE A 98 -0.55 -5.72 6.11
CA ILE A 98 0.46 -6.28 7.00
C ILE A 98 1.20 -7.40 6.27
N ARG A 99 2.52 -7.25 6.18
CA ARG A 99 3.40 -8.13 5.41
C ARG A 99 4.60 -8.55 6.26
N PRO A 100 4.51 -9.68 6.98
CA PRO A 100 5.66 -10.27 7.68
C PRO A 100 6.72 -10.78 6.69
N CYS A 101 7.97 -10.39 6.91
CA CYS A 101 9.15 -10.81 6.14
C CYS A 101 10.14 -11.48 7.10
N VAL A 102 10.04 -12.80 7.23
CA VAL A 102 10.78 -13.61 8.20
C VAL A 102 11.70 -14.59 7.48
N SER A 103 12.91 -14.72 7.98
CA SER A 103 13.91 -15.68 7.51
C SER A 103 13.68 -17.07 8.10
N TYR A 104 13.82 -18.10 7.27
CA TYR A 104 13.73 -19.51 7.67
C TYR A 104 15.04 -20.26 7.37
N ALA A 105 16.18 -19.58 7.52
CA ALA A 105 17.50 -20.17 7.33
C ALA A 105 17.77 -21.31 8.33
N PRO A 106 18.57 -22.33 7.95
CA PRO A 106 19.21 -22.52 6.65
C PRO A 106 18.32 -23.20 5.60
N TYR A 107 17.04 -23.46 5.92
CA TYR A 107 16.12 -24.25 5.08
C TYR A 107 15.62 -23.49 3.87
N VAL A 108 15.43 -22.18 4.02
CA VAL A 108 15.21 -21.24 2.92
C VAL A 108 16.46 -20.40 2.76
N ASP A 109 17.02 -20.38 1.55
CA ASP A 109 18.28 -19.69 1.25
C ASP A 109 18.09 -18.17 1.33
N THR A 110 18.98 -17.49 2.04
CA THR A 110 18.96 -16.03 2.18
C THR A 110 20.32 -15.51 2.66
N LYS A 111 20.59 -14.24 2.35
CA LYS A 111 21.75 -13.50 2.89
C LYS A 111 21.51 -12.99 4.32
N HIS A 112 20.26 -13.01 4.81
CA HIS A 112 19.87 -12.46 6.10
C HIS A 112 19.20 -13.53 6.97
N PRO A 113 19.99 -14.42 7.63
CA PRO A 113 19.48 -15.61 8.31
C PRO A 113 18.67 -15.33 9.58
N VAL A 114 18.70 -14.10 10.09
CA VAL A 114 18.01 -13.69 11.33
C VAL A 114 16.96 -12.60 11.11
N MET A 115 16.62 -12.31 9.85
CA MET A 115 15.63 -11.29 9.50
C MET A 115 14.24 -11.65 10.04
N ASP A 116 13.62 -10.71 10.73
CA ASP A 116 12.24 -10.78 11.21
C ASP A 116 11.67 -9.35 11.23
N VAL A 117 11.17 -8.91 10.08
CA VAL A 117 10.66 -7.54 9.88
C VAL A 117 9.19 -7.60 9.51
N ILE A 118 8.38 -6.71 10.06
CA ILE A 118 6.97 -6.55 9.70
C ILE A 118 6.80 -5.24 8.95
N ILE A 119 6.27 -5.30 7.73
CA ILE A 119 5.89 -4.09 7.00
C ILE A 119 4.39 -3.84 7.14
N VAL A 120 4.05 -2.63 7.57
CA VAL A 120 2.69 -2.09 7.70
C VAL A 120 2.52 -1.01 6.63
N ARG A 121 1.88 -1.39 5.52
CA ARG A 121 1.66 -0.53 4.36
C ARG A 121 0.29 0.16 4.46
N GLU A 122 0.27 1.47 4.27
CA GLU A 122 -0.96 2.23 3.98
C GLU A 122 -1.56 1.76 2.65
N ASN A 123 -2.88 1.55 2.58
CA ASN A 123 -3.48 0.73 1.51
C ASN A 123 -4.74 1.35 0.84
N GLU A 124 -5.10 2.59 1.17
CA GLU A 124 -6.28 3.31 0.65
C GLU A 124 -5.93 4.52 -0.22
N GLU A 125 -4.86 5.25 0.08
CA GLU A 125 -4.51 6.53 -0.55
C GLU A 125 -3.14 6.49 -1.28
N ASP A 126 -2.40 7.61 -1.29
CA ASP A 126 -1.17 7.84 -2.08
C ASP A 126 -1.41 7.69 -3.60
N LEU A 127 -0.34 7.49 -4.39
CA LEU A 127 -0.39 7.36 -5.85
C LEU A 127 -1.28 6.20 -6.34
N TYR A 128 -1.56 5.21 -5.49
CA TYR A 128 -2.46 4.08 -5.82
C TYR A 128 -3.93 4.52 -5.88
N ALA A 129 -4.24 5.79 -5.57
CA ALA A 129 -5.48 6.43 -5.94
C ALA A 129 -5.79 6.25 -7.44
N GLY A 130 -4.77 6.28 -8.31
CA GLY A 130 -4.91 6.12 -9.76
C GLY A 130 -5.66 7.29 -10.40
N ILE A 131 -5.52 8.49 -9.83
CA ILE A 131 -6.18 9.70 -10.32
C ILE A 131 -5.21 10.40 -11.28
N GLU A 132 -5.34 10.06 -12.55
CA GLU A 132 -4.44 10.48 -13.62
C GLU A 132 -5.17 11.33 -14.66
N HIS A 133 -4.49 12.36 -15.15
CA HIS A 133 -5.03 13.29 -16.14
C HIS A 133 -3.94 13.68 -17.14
N GLN A 134 -4.20 13.48 -18.43
CA GLN A 134 -3.38 14.08 -19.47
C GLN A 134 -3.61 15.60 -19.45
N GLN A 135 -2.57 16.36 -19.10
CA GLN A 135 -2.63 17.82 -19.01
C GLN A 135 -2.51 18.43 -20.41
N THR A 136 -1.53 17.99 -21.19
CA THR A 136 -1.22 18.48 -22.55
C THR A 136 -0.91 17.28 -23.46
N PRO A 137 -0.68 17.49 -24.78
CA PRO A 137 -0.17 16.41 -25.63
C PRO A 137 1.11 15.74 -25.10
N GLU A 138 1.98 16.46 -24.39
CA GLU A 138 3.28 15.95 -23.90
C GLU A 138 3.32 15.64 -22.39
N VAL A 139 2.32 16.04 -21.60
CA VAL A 139 2.38 15.97 -20.13
C VAL A 139 1.18 15.24 -19.54
N VAL A 140 1.46 14.25 -18.68
CA VAL A 140 0.47 13.52 -17.87
C VAL A 140 0.77 13.74 -16.40
N GLN A 141 -0.27 13.89 -15.58
CA GLN A 141 -0.17 14.11 -14.14
C GLN A 141 -0.89 12.99 -13.39
N CYS A 142 -0.26 12.48 -12.33
CA CYS A 142 -0.89 11.64 -11.31
C CYS A 142 -0.95 12.40 -9.98
N LEU A 143 -2.07 12.28 -9.25
CA LEU A 143 -2.23 12.89 -7.93
C LEU A 143 -1.78 11.94 -6.81
N LYS A 144 -0.86 12.43 -5.98
CA LYS A 144 -0.52 11.82 -4.68
C LYS A 144 -1.36 12.49 -3.59
N ILE A 145 -2.21 11.71 -2.92
CA ILE A 145 -3.09 12.19 -1.86
C ILE A 145 -2.66 11.53 -0.55
N ILE A 146 -2.34 12.32 0.46
CA ILE A 146 -2.09 11.84 1.82
C ILE A 146 -3.02 12.63 2.75
N THR A 147 -3.78 11.92 3.58
CA THR A 147 -4.76 12.51 4.48
C THR A 147 -4.38 12.28 5.94
N ARG A 148 -4.68 13.25 6.80
CA ARG A 148 -4.50 13.10 8.24
C ARG A 148 -5.25 11.89 8.83
N PRO A 149 -6.55 11.69 8.58
CA PRO A 149 -7.25 10.54 9.14
C PRO A 149 -6.71 9.20 8.62
N GLY A 150 -6.40 9.07 7.33
CA GLY A 150 -5.81 7.84 6.78
C GLY A 150 -4.46 7.52 7.40
N THR A 151 -3.57 8.52 7.45
CA THR A 151 -2.25 8.41 8.08
C THR A 151 -2.37 8.05 9.57
N GLU A 152 -3.27 8.70 10.32
CA GLU A 152 -3.43 8.41 11.75
C GLU A 152 -3.89 6.97 11.97
N LYS A 153 -4.82 6.44 11.16
CA LYS A 153 -5.25 5.03 11.25
C LYS A 153 -4.08 4.07 11.08
N ILE A 154 -3.30 4.22 10.01
CA ILE A 154 -2.22 3.27 9.69
C ILE A 154 -1.06 3.35 10.69
N VAL A 155 -0.67 4.56 11.08
CA VAL A 155 0.40 4.78 12.06
C VAL A 155 0.00 4.20 13.41
N ARG A 156 -1.21 4.53 13.91
CA ARG A 156 -1.72 4.01 15.18
C ARG A 156 -1.83 2.49 15.13
N TYR A 157 -2.27 1.93 14.01
CA TYR A 157 -2.32 0.48 13.82
C TYR A 157 -0.93 -0.15 13.93
N ALA A 158 0.10 0.45 13.32
CA ALA A 158 1.48 -0.05 13.39
C ALA A 158 2.01 -0.09 14.84
N PHE A 159 1.74 0.96 15.62
CA PHE A 159 2.11 1.01 17.04
C PHE A 159 1.32 0.02 17.91
N GLU A 160 0.01 -0.11 17.73
CA GLU A 160 -0.78 -1.13 18.43
C GLU A 160 -0.36 -2.55 18.05
N TYR A 161 -0.05 -2.78 16.77
CA TYR A 161 0.50 -4.05 16.30
C TYR A 161 1.81 -4.34 17.02
N ALA A 162 2.73 -3.37 17.07
CA ALA A 162 4.00 -3.55 17.73
C ALA A 162 3.82 -3.92 19.21
N ARG A 163 2.97 -3.19 19.93
CA ARG A 163 2.62 -3.46 21.33
C ARG A 163 1.99 -4.84 21.53
N GLN A 164 1.00 -5.21 20.70
CA GLN A 164 0.24 -6.45 20.84
C GLN A 164 1.10 -7.69 20.59
N TYR A 165 2.01 -7.61 19.62
CA TYR A 165 2.91 -8.72 19.25
C TYR A 165 4.28 -8.64 19.95
N GLY A 166 4.43 -7.77 20.95
CA GLY A 166 5.64 -7.70 21.79
C GLY A 166 6.89 -7.17 21.09
N ARG A 167 6.71 -6.54 19.92
CA ARG A 167 7.74 -5.83 19.14
C ARG A 167 8.24 -4.64 19.94
N LYS A 168 9.42 -4.12 19.59
CA LYS A 168 10.13 -3.10 20.37
C LYS A 168 10.27 -1.78 19.65
N LYS A 169 10.18 -1.79 18.32
CA LYS A 169 10.45 -0.61 17.51
C LYS A 169 9.47 -0.45 16.35
N VAL A 170 9.05 0.79 16.11
CA VAL A 170 8.30 1.20 14.92
C VAL A 170 9.10 2.25 14.16
N THR A 171 9.27 2.03 12.86
CA THR A 171 10.09 2.85 11.98
C THR A 171 9.25 3.41 10.85
N CYS A 172 9.31 4.71 10.60
CA CYS A 172 8.59 5.35 9.51
C CYS A 172 9.51 5.65 8.32
N PHE A 173 9.16 5.20 7.11
CA PHE A 173 9.87 5.60 5.89
C PHE A 173 9.04 6.59 5.07
N THR A 174 9.60 7.76 4.78
CA THR A 174 9.00 8.77 3.89
C THR A 174 10.06 9.48 3.05
N LYS A 175 9.65 10.34 2.11
CA LYS A 175 10.54 11.23 1.34
C LYS A 175 10.20 12.71 1.61
N ASP A 176 9.98 13.04 2.88
CA ASP A 176 9.57 14.37 3.35
C ASP A 176 10.60 15.47 3.08
N ASN A 177 11.87 15.13 2.91
CA ASN A 177 12.91 16.05 2.46
C ASN A 177 12.61 16.67 1.08
N ILE A 178 11.94 15.93 0.20
CA ILE A 178 11.47 16.39 -1.12
C ILE A 178 9.98 16.74 -1.08
N MET A 179 9.13 15.81 -0.63
CA MET A 179 7.67 15.95 -0.58
C MET A 179 7.22 16.50 0.78
N LYS A 180 7.58 17.76 1.04
CA LYS A 180 7.38 18.43 2.34
C LYS A 180 5.93 18.47 2.82
N GLN A 181 4.95 18.48 1.91
CA GLN A 181 3.53 18.55 2.26
C GLN A 181 2.92 17.16 2.48
N THR A 182 3.02 16.25 1.49
CA THR A 182 2.40 14.92 1.58
C THR A 182 3.15 14.03 2.58
N ASP A 183 4.42 13.79 2.34
CA ASP A 183 5.25 12.90 3.16
C ASP A 183 5.61 13.56 4.49
N GLY A 184 5.72 14.89 4.50
CA GLY A 184 5.86 15.65 5.74
C GLY A 184 4.62 15.58 6.63
N LEU A 185 3.40 15.55 6.07
CA LEU A 185 2.20 15.27 6.87
C LEU A 185 2.24 13.85 7.45
N PHE A 186 2.66 12.86 6.65
CA PHE A 186 2.79 11.48 7.11
C PHE A 186 3.75 11.36 8.30
N HIS A 187 4.96 11.92 8.16
CA HIS A 187 5.98 11.91 9.20
C HIS A 187 5.53 12.70 10.44
N LYS A 188 4.95 13.89 10.28
CA LYS A 188 4.43 14.67 11.41
C LYS A 188 3.43 13.88 12.24
N ILE A 189 2.51 13.16 11.60
CA ILE A 189 1.52 12.34 12.31
C ILE A 189 2.18 11.12 12.95
N PHE A 190 3.17 10.51 12.30
CA PHE A 190 3.99 9.46 12.92
C PHE A 190 4.59 9.91 14.25
N ASP A 191 5.19 11.10 14.29
CA ASP A 191 5.73 11.68 15.51
C ASP A 191 4.65 11.94 16.57
N GLU A 192 3.55 12.59 16.16
CA GLU A 192 2.41 12.92 17.04
C GLU A 192 1.77 11.69 17.69
N ILE A 193 1.65 10.58 16.96
CA ILE A 193 1.08 9.32 17.48
C ILE A 193 2.11 8.57 18.30
N GLY A 194 3.38 8.57 17.90
CA GLY A 194 4.43 7.88 18.64
C GLY A 194 4.61 8.36 20.08
N GLU A 195 4.26 9.62 20.39
CA GLU A 195 4.23 10.11 21.79
C GLU A 195 3.23 9.36 22.69
N GLU A 196 2.21 8.71 22.12
CA GLU A 196 1.23 7.90 22.86
C GLU A 196 1.76 6.49 23.21
N TYR A 197 2.96 6.13 22.73
CA TYR A 197 3.56 4.80 22.87
C TYR A 197 5.00 4.89 23.40
N PRO A 198 5.24 5.50 24.58
CA PRO A 198 6.59 5.76 25.10
C PRO A 198 7.40 4.48 25.41
N GLU A 199 6.74 3.33 25.48
CA GLU A 199 7.37 2.01 25.66
C GLU A 199 7.99 1.43 24.39
N LEU A 200 7.72 2.02 23.22
CA LEU A 200 8.24 1.60 21.92
C LEU A 200 9.28 2.60 21.42
N GLU A 201 10.39 2.10 20.87
CA GLU A 201 11.32 2.95 20.13
C GLU A 201 10.63 3.41 18.85
N LYS A 202 10.75 4.71 18.54
CA LYS A 202 10.29 5.28 17.27
C LYS A 202 11.46 5.90 16.53
N GLU A 203 11.53 5.66 15.23
CA GLU A 203 12.55 6.24 14.36
C GLU A 203 11.97 6.57 12.98
N HIS A 204 12.60 7.52 12.29
CA HIS A 204 12.26 7.91 10.93
C HIS A 204 13.47 7.79 10.01
N TRP A 205 13.23 7.34 8.78
CA TRP A 205 14.22 7.27 7.73
C TRP A 205 13.68 7.87 6.43
N ILE A 206 14.58 8.52 5.68
CA ILE A 206 14.28 8.85 4.29
C ILE A 206 14.27 7.54 3.49
N VAL A 207 13.22 7.32 2.70
CA VAL A 207 12.90 6.02 2.08
C VAL A 207 14.03 5.43 1.22
N ASP A 208 14.86 6.24 0.58
CA ASP A 208 15.98 5.74 -0.23
C ASP A 208 17.09 5.13 0.62
N ILE A 209 17.58 5.86 1.63
CA ILE A 209 18.60 5.34 2.55
C ILE A 209 18.01 4.27 3.49
N GLY A 210 16.74 4.38 3.86
CA GLY A 210 16.00 3.36 4.60
C GLY A 210 15.89 2.05 3.81
N ALA A 211 15.57 2.12 2.51
CA ALA A 211 15.54 0.95 1.63
C ALA A 211 16.93 0.30 1.49
N ALA A 212 17.98 1.11 1.30
CA ALA A 212 19.34 0.61 1.25
C ALA A 212 19.73 -0.10 2.56
N LYS A 213 19.38 0.49 3.71
CA LYS A 213 19.64 -0.11 5.02
C LYS A 213 18.82 -1.38 5.25
N LEU A 214 17.56 -1.42 4.80
CA LEU A 214 16.71 -2.62 4.88
C LEU A 214 17.27 -3.77 4.04
N ALA A 215 17.84 -3.47 2.87
CA ALA A 215 18.47 -4.47 2.01
C ALA A 215 19.82 -4.97 2.55
N ASP A 216 20.56 -4.14 3.29
CA ASP A 216 21.89 -4.46 3.82
C ASP A 216 21.86 -5.08 5.22
N THR A 217 21.10 -4.48 6.14
CA THR A 217 21.00 -4.87 7.55
C THR A 217 19.52 -4.85 8.00
N PRO A 218 18.66 -5.74 7.47
CA PRO A 218 17.23 -5.75 7.80
C PRO A 218 16.95 -5.94 9.31
N GLU A 219 17.83 -6.63 10.04
CA GLU A 219 17.73 -6.84 11.49
C GLU A 219 17.86 -5.54 12.31
N ALA A 220 18.25 -4.43 11.66
CA ALA A 220 18.16 -3.12 12.27
C ALA A 220 16.70 -2.65 12.44
N PHE A 221 15.73 -3.24 11.75
CA PHE A 221 14.32 -2.87 11.81
C PHE A 221 13.47 -3.95 12.48
N ASP A 222 12.30 -3.55 12.98
CA ASP A 222 11.32 -4.44 13.59
C ASP A 222 9.96 -4.28 12.91
N VAL A 223 9.19 -3.23 13.22
CA VAL A 223 7.99 -2.84 12.47
C VAL A 223 8.28 -1.60 11.62
N ILE A 224 7.98 -1.64 10.32
CA ILE A 224 8.14 -0.50 9.41
C ILE A 224 6.77 -0.05 8.89
N VAL A 225 6.43 1.23 9.04
CA VAL A 225 5.19 1.84 8.52
C VAL A 225 5.49 2.80 7.36
N MET A 226 4.71 2.68 6.27
CA MET A 226 4.99 3.42 5.02
C MET A 226 3.71 3.83 4.27
N PRO A 227 3.75 4.96 3.52
CA PRO A 227 2.78 5.27 2.46
C PRO A 227 2.68 4.17 1.40
N ASN A 228 1.56 4.13 0.68
CA ASN A 228 1.16 3.03 -0.19
C ASN A 228 2.22 2.57 -1.20
N LEU A 229 2.75 3.48 -2.02
CA LEU A 229 3.69 3.12 -3.10
C LEU A 229 5.01 2.57 -2.53
N TYR A 230 5.51 3.17 -1.45
CA TYR A 230 6.75 2.71 -0.81
C TYR A 230 6.55 1.36 -0.14
N GLY A 231 5.42 1.20 0.56
CA GLY A 231 5.04 -0.05 1.19
C GLY A 231 4.92 -1.19 0.19
N ASP A 232 4.37 -0.95 -1.02
CA ASP A 232 4.30 -1.95 -2.08
C ASP A 232 5.69 -2.41 -2.51
N ILE A 233 6.53 -1.47 -2.96
CA ILE A 233 7.86 -1.76 -3.50
C ILE A 233 8.73 -2.46 -2.45
N LEU A 234 8.83 -1.89 -1.25
CA LEU A 234 9.79 -2.35 -0.26
C LEU A 234 9.35 -3.63 0.45
N SER A 235 8.05 -3.94 0.51
CA SER A 235 7.63 -5.24 1.05
C SER A 235 7.86 -6.39 0.09
N ASP A 236 7.76 -6.17 -1.22
CA ASP A 236 8.14 -7.17 -2.22
C ASP A 236 9.66 -7.43 -2.18
N VAL A 237 10.46 -6.36 -2.06
CA VAL A 237 11.92 -6.48 -1.85
C VAL A 237 12.23 -7.22 -0.55
N ALA A 238 11.62 -6.84 0.57
CA ALA A 238 11.80 -7.46 1.88
C ALA A 238 11.45 -8.95 1.88
N ALA A 239 10.34 -9.32 1.22
CA ALA A 239 9.94 -10.71 1.06
C ALA A 239 10.96 -11.51 0.22
N GLN A 240 11.48 -10.93 -0.85
CA GLN A 240 12.48 -11.59 -1.70
C GLN A 240 13.81 -11.78 -0.96
N ILE A 241 14.28 -10.81 -0.17
CA ILE A 241 15.51 -10.95 0.60
C ILE A 241 15.36 -11.89 1.79
N ALA A 242 14.15 -12.00 2.38
CA ALA A 242 13.86 -12.98 3.44
C ALA A 242 13.92 -14.44 2.93
N GLY A 243 13.76 -14.64 1.61
CA GLY A 243 14.08 -15.89 0.93
C GLY A 243 13.27 -16.13 -0.34
N SER A 244 11.97 -15.82 -0.33
CA SER A 244 11.10 -15.99 -1.51
C SER A 244 9.79 -15.21 -1.36
N VAL A 245 9.40 -14.49 -2.41
CA VAL A 245 8.06 -13.87 -2.51
C VAL A 245 6.94 -14.93 -2.46
N GLY A 246 7.22 -16.18 -2.83
CA GLY A 246 6.28 -17.30 -2.72
C GLY A 246 5.89 -17.66 -1.28
N LEU A 247 6.67 -17.21 -0.29
CA LEU A 247 6.39 -17.38 1.14
C LEU A 247 5.64 -16.19 1.74
N ALA A 248 5.39 -15.14 0.97
CA ALA A 248 4.95 -13.88 1.50
C ALA A 248 3.41 -13.84 1.59
N GLY A 249 2.88 -14.04 2.79
CA GLY A 249 1.47 -13.86 3.13
C GLY A 249 1.17 -12.44 3.60
N SER A 250 -0.08 -11.99 3.41
CA SER A 250 -0.50 -10.65 3.84
C SER A 250 -1.91 -10.62 4.44
N ALA A 251 -2.13 -9.64 5.30
CA ALA A 251 -3.43 -9.31 5.87
C ALA A 251 -3.78 -7.86 5.54
N ASN A 252 -4.89 -7.64 4.84
CA ASN A 252 -5.47 -6.33 4.56
C ASN A 252 -6.59 -6.10 5.57
N ILE A 253 -6.39 -5.16 6.49
CA ILE A 253 -7.25 -4.92 7.63
C ILE A 253 -8.05 -3.64 7.40
N GLY A 254 -9.37 -3.74 7.58
CA GLY A 254 -10.29 -2.62 7.63
C GLY A 254 -11.02 -2.54 8.97
N GLU A 255 -11.88 -1.54 9.12
CA GLU A 255 -12.68 -1.36 10.34
C GLU A 255 -13.77 -2.44 10.47
N GLU A 256 -14.39 -2.82 9.34
CA GLU A 256 -15.51 -3.75 9.29
C GLU A 256 -15.17 -5.08 8.63
N VAL A 257 -14.29 -5.06 7.62
CA VAL A 257 -13.94 -6.23 6.81
C VAL A 257 -12.43 -6.42 6.83
N SER A 258 -11.96 -7.67 6.78
CA SER A 258 -10.54 -8.00 6.60
C SER A 258 -10.37 -9.01 5.48
N MET A 259 -9.30 -8.87 4.71
CA MET A 259 -8.95 -9.73 3.59
C MET A 259 -7.54 -10.31 3.73
N PHE A 260 -7.41 -11.61 3.53
CA PHE A 260 -6.18 -12.37 3.68
C PHE A 260 -5.80 -13.00 2.35
N GLU A 261 -4.55 -12.81 1.93
CA GLU A 261 -4.08 -13.21 0.61
C GLU A 261 -2.56 -13.45 0.60
N ALA A 262 -2.07 -14.15 -0.42
CA ALA A 262 -0.66 -14.11 -0.77
C ALA A 262 -0.31 -12.79 -1.48
N ILE A 263 0.94 -12.34 -1.38
CA ILE A 263 1.42 -11.14 -2.07
C ILE A 263 1.63 -11.40 -3.57
N HIS A 264 2.00 -12.63 -3.95
CA HIS A 264 2.30 -12.98 -5.33
C HIS A 264 1.06 -13.00 -6.26
N GLY A 265 1.30 -12.87 -7.57
CA GLY A 265 0.27 -12.93 -8.60
C GLY A 265 -0.20 -14.35 -8.95
N SER A 266 -1.07 -14.45 -9.98
CA SER A 266 -1.71 -15.70 -10.43
C SER A 266 -0.79 -16.68 -11.17
N ALA A 267 0.41 -16.26 -11.56
CA ALA A 267 1.43 -17.10 -12.22
C ALA A 267 0.84 -18.07 -13.28
N PRO A 268 0.14 -17.57 -14.32
CA PRO A 268 -0.67 -18.40 -15.22
C PRO A 268 0.12 -19.51 -15.93
N ARG A 269 1.42 -19.29 -16.18
CA ARG A 269 2.33 -20.30 -16.77
C ARG A 269 2.55 -21.54 -15.89
N ARG A 270 2.17 -21.50 -14.62
CA ARG A 270 2.33 -22.59 -13.64
C ARG A 270 1.01 -23.25 -13.25
N ALA A 271 -0.12 -22.71 -13.72
CA ALA A 271 -1.45 -23.18 -13.34
C ALA A 271 -1.65 -24.67 -13.66
N GLY A 272 -2.13 -25.44 -12.68
CA GLY A 272 -2.55 -26.83 -12.87
C GLY A 272 -1.38 -27.83 -12.98
N GLN A 273 -0.15 -27.39 -12.72
CA GLN A 273 1.05 -28.24 -12.82
C GLN A 273 1.39 -28.96 -11.51
N ASN A 274 0.68 -28.68 -10.40
CA ASN A 274 1.01 -29.17 -9.07
C ASN A 274 2.45 -28.80 -8.66
N LEU A 275 2.87 -27.58 -8.99
CA LEU A 275 4.21 -27.06 -8.67
C LEU A 275 4.17 -25.83 -7.78
N ALA A 276 3.02 -25.16 -7.65
CA ALA A 276 2.94 -23.93 -6.89
C ALA A 276 3.26 -24.16 -5.41
N ASN A 277 3.98 -23.22 -4.81
CA ASN A 277 4.19 -23.20 -3.37
C ASN A 277 2.98 -22.57 -2.69
N PRO A 278 2.19 -23.29 -1.87
CA PRO A 278 1.01 -22.72 -1.23
C PRO A 278 1.33 -21.87 0.01
N SER A 279 2.60 -21.77 0.40
CA SER A 279 3.01 -21.17 1.69
C SER A 279 2.58 -19.72 1.86
N GLY A 280 2.69 -18.87 0.83
CA GLY A 280 2.26 -17.47 0.93
C GLY A 280 0.77 -17.33 1.27
N LEU A 281 -0.10 -18.10 0.62
CA LEU A 281 -1.53 -18.08 0.93
C LEU A 281 -1.82 -18.71 2.30
N LEU A 282 -1.13 -19.80 2.64
CA LEU A 282 -1.25 -20.46 3.94
C LEU A 282 -0.86 -19.51 5.08
N LEU A 283 0.21 -18.74 4.94
CA LEU A 283 0.67 -17.75 5.92
C LEU A 283 -0.29 -16.55 6.01
N GLY A 284 -0.94 -16.17 4.92
CA GLY A 284 -2.10 -15.24 4.95
C GLY A 284 -3.27 -15.84 5.74
N ALA A 285 -3.59 -17.12 5.53
CA ALA A 285 -4.66 -17.81 6.24
C ALA A 285 -4.36 -18.05 7.72
N ILE A 286 -3.10 -18.21 8.11
CA ILE A 286 -2.67 -18.24 9.52
C ILE A 286 -2.98 -16.88 10.17
N GLN A 287 -2.67 -15.75 9.49
CA GLN A 287 -3.05 -14.42 9.97
C GLN A 287 -4.58 -14.27 10.09
N MET A 288 -5.35 -14.87 9.17
CA MET A 288 -6.82 -14.93 9.27
C MET A 288 -7.28 -15.67 10.52
N LEU A 289 -6.73 -16.85 10.80
CA LEU A 289 -7.09 -17.63 11.99
C LEU A 289 -6.81 -16.86 13.27
N VAL A 290 -5.66 -16.18 13.36
CA VAL A 290 -5.34 -15.30 14.49
C VAL A 290 -6.38 -14.17 14.59
N HIS A 291 -6.71 -13.52 13.48
CA HIS A 291 -7.68 -12.42 13.44
C HIS A 291 -9.09 -12.82 13.91
N ILE A 292 -9.55 -14.03 13.57
CA ILE A 292 -10.86 -14.54 13.98
C ILE A 292 -10.85 -15.25 15.35
N GLY A 293 -9.78 -15.10 16.12
CA GLY A 293 -9.68 -15.64 17.48
C GLY A 293 -9.39 -17.14 17.57
N GLN A 294 -8.87 -17.76 16.50
CA GLN A 294 -8.47 -19.17 16.44
C GLN A 294 -6.94 -19.31 16.49
N GLY A 295 -6.30 -18.61 17.43
CA GLY A 295 -4.84 -18.61 17.60
C GLY A 295 -4.26 -19.99 17.90
N ASP A 296 -4.98 -20.85 18.62
CA ASP A 296 -4.57 -22.22 18.91
C ASP A 296 -4.47 -23.09 17.65
N VAL A 297 -5.41 -22.94 16.72
CA VAL A 297 -5.37 -23.62 15.41
C VAL A 297 -4.28 -23.01 14.53
N ALA A 298 -4.17 -21.68 14.51
CA ALA A 298 -3.14 -20.97 13.77
C ALA A 298 -1.73 -21.45 14.18
N GLU A 299 -1.50 -21.64 15.48
CA GLU A 299 -0.22 -22.08 16.03
C GLU A 299 0.12 -23.50 15.59
N LYS A 300 -0.87 -24.41 15.60
CA LYS A 300 -0.69 -25.79 15.12
C LYS A 300 -0.32 -25.82 13.65
N VAL A 301 -1.04 -25.09 12.82
CA VAL A 301 -0.80 -25.02 11.36
C VAL A 301 0.57 -24.43 11.09
N HIS A 302 0.90 -23.30 11.71
CA HIS A 302 2.15 -22.60 11.45
C HIS A 302 3.35 -23.43 11.91
N ASN A 303 3.33 -24.00 13.12
CA ASN A 303 4.42 -24.87 13.58
C ASN A 303 4.57 -26.15 12.74
N ALA A 304 3.46 -26.73 12.25
CA ALA A 304 3.51 -27.87 11.34
C ALA A 304 4.17 -27.51 9.99
N TRP A 305 3.87 -26.32 9.46
CA TRP A 305 4.48 -25.80 8.25
C TRP A 305 5.98 -25.53 8.45
N ILE A 306 6.39 -24.89 9.55
CA ILE A 306 7.81 -24.69 9.89
C ILE A 306 8.51 -26.05 10.03
N LYS A 307 7.88 -27.04 10.67
CA LYS A 307 8.42 -28.39 10.80
C LYS A 307 8.59 -29.09 9.45
N ALA A 308 7.71 -28.85 8.47
CA ALA A 308 7.84 -29.41 7.12
C ALA A 308 9.08 -28.86 6.40
N LEU A 309 9.33 -27.55 6.52
CA LEU A 309 10.56 -26.93 6.03
C LEU A 309 11.79 -27.51 6.75
N GLU A 310 11.74 -27.64 8.08
CA GLU A 310 12.85 -28.15 8.88
C GLU A 310 13.24 -29.60 8.52
N ASP A 311 12.26 -30.40 8.08
CA ASP A 311 12.48 -31.77 7.60
C ASP A 311 12.96 -31.83 6.14
N GLY A 312 13.10 -30.69 5.48
CA GLY A 312 13.59 -30.57 4.12
C GLY A 312 12.56 -30.98 3.05
N ILE A 313 11.26 -30.92 3.36
CA ILE A 313 10.19 -31.17 2.39
C ILE A 313 9.86 -29.86 1.69
N HIS A 314 10.40 -29.63 0.50
CA HIS A 314 10.32 -28.34 -0.17
C HIS A 314 9.67 -28.42 -1.55
N THR A 315 8.93 -27.38 -1.93
CA THR A 315 8.51 -27.16 -3.31
C THR A 315 9.68 -26.69 -4.17
N TYR A 316 9.50 -26.70 -5.50
CA TYR A 316 10.60 -26.48 -6.45
C TYR A 316 11.34 -25.13 -6.29
N ASP A 317 10.66 -24.10 -5.78
CA ASP A 317 11.17 -22.75 -5.59
C ASP A 317 12.09 -22.61 -4.37
N ILE A 318 11.99 -23.54 -3.40
CA ILE A 318 12.83 -23.58 -2.19
C ILE A 318 13.83 -24.74 -2.24
N PHE A 319 13.52 -25.80 -3.00
CA PHE A 319 14.33 -27.00 -3.06
C PHE A 319 15.80 -26.70 -3.40
N LYS A 320 16.71 -27.17 -2.55
CA LYS A 320 18.16 -27.01 -2.71
C LYS A 320 18.87 -28.29 -2.32
N GLU A 321 19.67 -28.84 -3.24
CA GLU A 321 20.46 -30.03 -2.97
C GLU A 321 21.40 -29.82 -1.77
N GLY A 322 21.50 -30.82 -0.90
CA GLY A 322 22.27 -30.75 0.35
C GLY A 322 21.56 -30.07 1.52
N VAL A 323 20.44 -29.36 1.29
CA VAL A 323 19.58 -28.80 2.35
C VAL A 323 18.22 -29.51 2.40
N SER A 324 17.61 -29.71 1.23
CA SER A 324 16.34 -30.40 1.08
C SER A 324 16.49 -31.91 1.09
N THR A 325 15.53 -32.58 1.72
CA THR A 325 15.40 -34.04 1.71
C THR A 325 14.54 -34.49 0.54
N GLU A 326 13.47 -33.77 0.23
CA GLU A 326 12.48 -34.16 -0.77
C GLU A 326 11.94 -32.94 -1.53
N LYS A 327 11.84 -33.08 -2.86
CA LYS A 327 11.15 -32.12 -3.71
C LYS A 327 9.71 -32.57 -3.95
N VAL A 328 8.74 -31.79 -3.54
CA VAL A 328 7.31 -32.13 -3.61
C VAL A 328 6.52 -31.13 -4.46
N GLY A 329 5.36 -31.56 -4.93
CA GLY A 329 4.36 -30.69 -5.57
C GLY A 329 3.46 -29.98 -4.54
N THR A 330 2.53 -29.17 -5.04
CA THR A 330 1.59 -28.38 -4.21
C THR A 330 0.80 -29.27 -3.23
N LYS A 331 0.24 -30.38 -3.74
CA LYS A 331 -0.62 -31.30 -2.98
C LYS A 331 0.17 -32.09 -1.95
N GLU A 332 1.32 -32.62 -2.36
CA GLU A 332 2.19 -33.43 -1.51
C GLU A 332 2.83 -32.59 -0.40
N PHE A 333 3.15 -31.31 -0.67
CA PHE A 333 3.56 -30.37 0.37
C PHE A 333 2.44 -30.16 1.40
N ALA A 334 1.19 -30.01 0.96
CA ALA A 334 0.06 -29.88 1.88
C ALA A 334 -0.12 -31.15 2.75
N ASP A 335 0.00 -32.34 2.16
CA ASP A 335 -0.03 -33.60 2.91
C ASP A 335 1.11 -33.70 3.92
N ALA A 336 2.31 -33.25 3.56
CA ALA A 336 3.46 -33.21 4.45
C ALA A 336 3.24 -32.27 5.65
N VAL A 337 2.60 -31.12 5.43
CA VAL A 337 2.21 -30.20 6.52
C VAL A 337 1.13 -30.83 7.40
N VAL A 338 0.11 -31.46 6.81
CA VAL A 338 -0.97 -32.15 7.55
C VAL A 338 -0.41 -33.25 8.45
N ALA A 339 0.53 -34.06 7.96
CA ALA A 339 1.20 -35.11 8.73
C ALA A 339 1.99 -34.59 9.95
N ARG A 340 2.28 -33.28 9.99
CA ARG A 340 3.03 -32.61 11.04
C ARG A 340 2.17 -31.78 12.00
N ILE A 341 0.85 -31.79 11.83
CA ILE A 341 -0.06 -31.09 12.76
C ILE A 341 0.15 -31.63 14.19
N GLY A 342 0.35 -30.69 15.12
CA GLY A 342 0.66 -31.01 16.52
C GLY A 342 2.15 -31.21 16.82
N GLN A 343 3.01 -31.21 15.80
CA GLN A 343 4.46 -31.19 15.97
C GLN A 343 4.98 -29.74 16.03
N ARG A 344 6.13 -29.57 16.67
CA ARG A 344 6.86 -28.29 16.73
C ARG A 344 8.22 -28.43 16.05
N PRO A 345 8.74 -27.39 15.39
CA PRO A 345 10.12 -27.35 14.92
C PRO A 345 11.11 -27.47 16.09
N VAL A 346 12.27 -28.07 15.83
CA VAL A 346 13.35 -28.29 16.82
C VAL A 346 14.49 -27.28 16.61
N LYS A 347 14.79 -26.93 15.35
CA LYS A 347 15.87 -26.03 14.96
C LYS A 347 15.36 -24.63 14.63
N LEU A 348 14.27 -24.53 13.88
CA LEU A 348 13.62 -23.24 13.61
C LEU A 348 12.82 -22.80 14.84
N LYS A 349 12.71 -21.48 15.04
CA LYS A 349 11.94 -20.92 16.16
C LYS A 349 10.47 -21.26 15.99
N ALA A 350 9.92 -22.00 16.96
CA ALA A 350 8.50 -22.26 17.03
C ALA A 350 7.71 -20.97 17.30
N VAL A 351 6.53 -20.86 16.71
CA VAL A 351 5.61 -19.75 16.97
C VAL A 351 4.69 -20.06 18.14
N ASP A 352 4.18 -18.99 18.76
CA ASP A 352 3.21 -19.03 19.84
C ASP A 352 2.15 -17.95 19.58
N TYR A 353 0.89 -18.39 19.47
CA TYR A 353 -0.27 -17.51 19.33
C TYR A 353 -1.26 -17.70 20.49
N SER A 354 -0.84 -18.35 21.58
CA SER A 354 -1.65 -18.54 22.79
C SER A 354 -2.08 -17.20 23.42
N GLN A 355 -1.30 -16.15 23.20
CA GLN A 355 -1.61 -14.79 23.62
C GLN A 355 -2.27 -13.95 22.52
N ALA A 356 -2.74 -14.54 21.42
CA ALA A 356 -3.46 -13.81 20.37
C ALA A 356 -4.64 -13.04 20.99
N LYS A 357 -4.46 -11.73 21.12
CA LYS A 357 -5.46 -10.81 21.66
C LYS A 357 -6.49 -10.50 20.57
N GLU A 358 -7.58 -9.86 20.97
CA GLU A 358 -8.63 -9.40 20.06
C GLU A 358 -8.07 -8.59 18.88
N ALA A 359 -8.87 -8.47 17.81
CA ALA A 359 -8.51 -7.66 16.65
C ALA A 359 -8.19 -6.21 17.07
N ILE A 360 -7.11 -5.66 16.51
CA ILE A 360 -6.67 -4.28 16.76
C ILE A 360 -7.74 -3.32 16.25
N LYS A 361 -8.26 -2.47 17.14
CA LYS A 361 -9.21 -1.41 16.80
C LYS A 361 -8.53 -0.06 16.96
N VAL A 362 -8.45 0.69 15.86
CA VAL A 362 -7.91 2.05 15.86
C VAL A 362 -9.04 3.07 15.92
N LYS A 363 -8.82 4.16 16.66
CA LYS A 363 -9.71 5.33 16.68
C LYS A 363 -8.92 6.53 16.18
N VAL A 364 -9.55 7.29 15.28
CA VAL A 364 -8.97 8.53 14.73
C VAL A 364 -9.45 9.71 15.58
N ARG A 365 -8.55 10.67 15.83
CA ARG A 365 -8.92 11.93 16.50
C ARG A 365 -9.94 12.71 15.65
N PRO A 366 -10.95 13.35 16.28
CA PRO A 366 -11.86 14.26 15.57
C PRO A 366 -11.09 15.41 14.91
N ALA A 367 -11.57 15.83 13.73
CA ALA A 367 -11.01 16.98 13.03
C ALA A 367 -11.16 18.24 13.89
N GLN A 368 -10.09 19.04 13.98
CA GLN A 368 -10.11 20.32 14.67
C GLN A 368 -10.56 21.43 13.70
N PRO A 369 -11.40 22.39 14.13
CA PRO A 369 -11.70 23.56 13.34
C PRO A 369 -10.40 24.27 12.93
N THR A 370 -10.24 24.54 11.65
CA THR A 370 -9.05 25.18 11.08
C THR A 370 -9.48 26.42 10.32
N LYS A 371 -8.80 27.55 10.54
CA LYS A 371 -9.05 28.76 9.75
C LYS A 371 -8.36 28.61 8.40
N ILE A 372 -9.14 28.68 7.33
CA ILE A 372 -8.64 28.62 5.95
C ILE A 372 -8.72 30.01 5.34
N GLU A 373 -7.60 30.49 4.80
CA GLU A 373 -7.49 31.77 4.11
C GLU A 373 -6.89 31.54 2.73
N THR A 374 -7.63 31.87 1.67
CA THR A 374 -7.09 31.82 0.30
C THR A 374 -6.29 33.09 0.03
N ILE A 375 -5.03 32.93 -0.38
CA ILE A 375 -4.09 34.04 -0.62
C ILE A 375 -3.64 34.12 -2.08
N GLY A 376 -4.15 33.24 -2.94
CA GLY A 376 -3.81 33.19 -4.35
C GLY A 376 -4.27 31.92 -5.03
N TYR A 377 -3.85 31.75 -6.28
CA TYR A 377 -4.20 30.63 -7.13
C TYR A 377 -3.03 30.28 -8.06
N ASP A 378 -2.86 29.00 -8.36
CA ASP A 378 -2.06 28.55 -9.50
C ASP A 378 -3.00 28.28 -10.68
N LEU A 379 -2.69 28.86 -11.85
CA LEU A 379 -3.28 28.47 -13.13
C LEU A 379 -2.30 27.58 -13.89
N PHE A 380 -2.78 26.47 -14.43
CA PHE A 380 -2.02 25.60 -15.30
C PHE A 380 -2.46 25.84 -16.74
N LEU A 381 -1.51 26.19 -17.61
CA LEU A 381 -1.77 26.58 -18.99
C LEU A 381 -1.12 25.62 -19.97
N TYR A 382 -1.79 25.43 -21.11
CA TYR A 382 -1.22 24.82 -22.30
C TYR A 382 -0.74 25.94 -23.22
N CYS A 383 0.55 25.92 -23.57
CA CYS A 383 1.12 26.84 -24.54
C CYS A 383 2.30 26.19 -25.26
N ASP A 384 2.18 26.04 -26.58
CA ASP A 384 3.23 25.45 -27.44
C ASP A 384 4.49 26.33 -27.53
N ASP A 385 4.35 27.64 -27.31
CA ASP A 385 5.46 28.57 -27.30
C ASP A 385 6.30 28.38 -26.02
N ARG A 386 7.51 27.85 -26.19
CA ARG A 386 8.40 27.44 -25.09
C ARG A 386 9.19 28.59 -24.45
N ASP A 387 8.90 29.84 -24.81
CA ASP A 387 9.53 31.03 -24.23
C ASP A 387 8.81 31.50 -22.95
N ALA A 388 9.38 31.15 -21.81
CA ALA A 388 8.89 31.54 -20.49
C ALA A 388 8.83 33.07 -20.29
N ASN A 389 9.74 33.84 -20.88
CA ASN A 389 9.77 35.30 -20.75
C ASN A 389 8.67 35.96 -21.57
N LYS A 390 8.40 35.42 -22.76
CA LYS A 390 7.29 35.88 -23.59
C LYS A 390 5.96 35.60 -22.90
N LEU A 391 5.76 34.40 -22.38
CA LEU A 391 4.57 34.05 -21.59
C LEU A 391 4.44 34.93 -20.33
N GLY A 392 5.53 35.09 -19.58
CA GLY A 392 5.57 35.93 -18.38
C GLY A 392 5.15 37.37 -18.63
N LYS A 393 5.74 38.03 -19.63
CA LYS A 393 5.40 39.42 -20.00
C LYS A 393 3.95 39.57 -20.44
N ALA A 394 3.40 38.58 -21.13
CA ALA A 394 1.99 38.60 -21.53
C ALA A 394 1.06 38.51 -20.30
N LEU A 395 1.36 37.60 -19.39
CA LEU A 395 0.55 37.33 -18.21
C LEU A 395 0.68 38.38 -17.09
N GLU A 396 1.81 39.09 -17.00
CA GLU A 396 2.02 40.19 -16.03
C GLU A 396 1.02 41.33 -16.19
N ASN A 397 0.59 41.59 -17.42
CA ASN A 397 -0.39 42.64 -17.73
C ASN A 397 -1.82 42.21 -17.43
N ILE A 398 -2.06 40.92 -17.17
CA ILE A 398 -3.37 40.37 -16.86
C ILE A 398 -3.55 40.33 -15.34
N LYS A 399 -4.34 41.26 -14.80
CA LYS A 399 -4.62 41.39 -13.37
C LYS A 399 -6.12 41.45 -13.11
N SER A 400 -6.51 41.03 -11.91
CA SER A 400 -7.90 41.09 -11.44
C SER A 400 -7.94 41.22 -9.92
N GLY A 401 -8.62 42.25 -9.42
CA GLY A 401 -8.56 42.60 -8.00
C GLY A 401 -7.12 42.79 -7.54
N ASP A 402 -6.76 42.13 -6.43
CA ASP A 402 -5.39 42.15 -5.86
C ASP A 402 -4.47 41.05 -6.43
N LEU A 403 -4.99 40.19 -7.31
CA LEU A 403 -4.23 39.08 -7.90
C LEU A 403 -3.27 39.59 -8.98
N HIS A 404 -1.99 39.29 -8.78
CA HIS A 404 -0.92 39.57 -9.73
C HIS A 404 -0.01 38.35 -9.90
N LEU A 405 0.57 38.20 -11.09
CA LEU A 405 1.51 37.13 -11.39
C LEU A 405 2.77 37.31 -10.51
N THR A 406 3.17 36.24 -9.83
CA THR A 406 4.36 36.23 -8.96
C THR A 406 5.48 35.36 -9.54
N MET A 407 5.12 34.25 -10.18
CA MET A 407 6.09 33.39 -10.87
C MET A 407 5.41 32.49 -11.90
N ILE A 408 6.22 31.99 -12.84
CA ILE A 408 5.88 30.84 -13.68
C ILE A 408 6.90 29.74 -13.42
N THR A 409 6.41 28.51 -13.32
CA THR A 409 7.27 27.32 -13.34
C THR A 409 6.93 26.39 -14.48
N ASN A 410 7.94 25.69 -14.98
CA ASN A 410 7.80 24.57 -15.89
C ASN A 410 8.38 23.33 -15.21
N ARG A 411 7.63 22.23 -15.15
CA ARG A 411 8.01 20.99 -14.43
C ARG A 411 8.51 21.22 -12.98
N GLY A 412 7.98 22.24 -12.31
CA GLY A 412 8.31 22.58 -10.91
C GLY A 412 9.47 23.56 -10.72
N VAL A 413 10.21 23.90 -11.78
CA VAL A 413 11.35 24.84 -11.74
C VAL A 413 10.90 26.25 -12.11
N LYS A 414 11.34 27.27 -11.36
CA LYS A 414 11.09 28.69 -11.66
C LYS A 414 11.77 29.08 -12.97
N VAL A 415 10.95 29.51 -13.93
CA VAL A 415 11.38 29.96 -15.26
C VAL A 415 11.00 31.42 -15.53
N TYR A 416 10.14 32.01 -14.70
CA TYR A 416 9.82 33.42 -14.74
C TYR A 416 9.46 33.98 -13.35
N PRO A 417 9.88 35.21 -13.00
CA PRO A 417 10.92 35.98 -13.67
C PRO A 417 12.31 35.36 -13.44
N ASN A 418 13.30 35.78 -14.24
CA ASN A 418 14.71 35.40 -14.08
C ASN A 418 14.97 33.88 -14.10
N GLY A 419 14.33 33.15 -15.02
CA GLY A 419 14.64 31.74 -15.26
C GLY A 419 16.05 31.53 -15.83
N LEU A 420 16.64 30.37 -15.56
CA LEU A 420 17.92 29.97 -16.15
C LEU A 420 17.72 29.52 -17.61
N PRO A 421 18.54 29.99 -18.57
CA PRO A 421 18.40 29.67 -19.99
C PRO A 421 18.60 28.18 -20.30
N GLU A 422 19.27 27.43 -19.42
CA GLU A 422 19.48 25.98 -19.54
C GLU A 422 18.22 25.17 -19.20
N THR A 423 17.19 25.80 -18.62
CA THR A 423 15.98 25.09 -18.17
C THR A 423 15.15 24.65 -19.36
N PHE A 424 15.10 23.34 -19.61
CA PHE A 424 14.22 22.76 -20.61
C PHE A 424 12.75 22.93 -20.22
N CYS A 425 11.98 23.59 -21.08
CA CYS A 425 10.54 23.82 -20.89
C CYS A 425 9.69 22.91 -21.80
N THR A 426 8.59 22.41 -21.27
CA THR A 426 7.52 21.73 -22.03
C THR A 426 6.34 22.66 -22.28
N ASP A 427 5.30 22.16 -22.96
CA ASP A 427 4.06 22.86 -23.30
C ASP A 427 3.10 23.14 -22.12
N HIS A 428 3.50 22.78 -20.89
CA HIS A 428 2.71 22.86 -19.68
C HIS A 428 3.31 23.82 -18.65
N TRP A 429 2.54 24.83 -18.25
CA TRP A 429 3.02 25.95 -17.44
C TRP A 429 2.19 26.11 -16.18
N ARG A 430 2.84 26.28 -15.02
CA ARG A 430 2.14 26.70 -13.79
C ARG A 430 2.42 28.17 -13.52
N CYS A 431 1.39 28.99 -13.59
CA CYS A 431 1.42 30.43 -13.39
C CYS A 431 0.80 30.77 -12.04
N ARG A 432 1.62 31.29 -11.11
CA ARG A 432 1.18 31.61 -9.75
C ARG A 432 0.74 33.05 -9.62
N TYR A 433 -0.51 33.25 -9.21
CA TYR A 433 -1.06 34.55 -8.85
C TYR A 433 -1.29 34.64 -7.34
N LYS A 434 -0.77 35.68 -6.69
CA LYS A 434 -1.02 35.94 -5.25
C LYS A 434 -1.61 37.34 -5.05
N GLY A 435 -2.31 37.52 -3.93
CA GLY A 435 -2.66 38.85 -3.42
C GLY A 435 -1.43 39.58 -2.87
N ASN A 436 -1.44 40.91 -2.90
CA ASN A 436 -0.46 41.79 -2.28
C ASN A 436 -0.90 42.27 -0.88
N GLY A 437 -1.43 41.35 -0.07
CA GLY A 437 -1.92 41.63 1.28
C GLY A 437 -3.36 42.15 1.37
N GLY A 438 -4.07 42.27 0.24
CA GLY A 438 -5.50 42.52 0.18
C GLY A 438 -6.33 41.23 0.27
N ASP A 439 -7.65 41.40 0.35
CA ASP A 439 -8.62 40.30 0.38
C ASP A 439 -8.74 39.65 -1.01
N VAL A 440 -8.36 38.38 -1.13
CA VAL A 440 -8.38 37.63 -2.39
C VAL A 440 -9.75 36.98 -2.58
N LYS A 441 -10.59 37.60 -3.42
CA LYS A 441 -11.94 37.11 -3.70
C LYS A 441 -11.93 36.09 -4.83
N TYR A 442 -12.77 35.07 -4.70
CA TYR A 442 -12.95 34.07 -5.76
C TYR A 442 -13.51 34.69 -7.06
N SER A 443 -14.33 35.75 -6.96
CA SER A 443 -14.81 36.51 -8.12
C SER A 443 -13.68 37.12 -8.94
N ASP A 444 -12.64 37.62 -8.27
CA ASP A 444 -11.50 38.21 -8.95
C ASP A 444 -10.70 37.14 -9.71
N PHE A 445 -10.64 35.93 -9.17
CA PHE A 445 -10.02 34.79 -9.85
C PHE A 445 -10.81 34.30 -11.08
N ILE A 446 -12.14 34.33 -11.03
CA ILE A 446 -12.97 34.03 -12.22
C ILE A 446 -12.70 35.05 -13.33
N GLU A 447 -12.67 36.34 -12.98
CA GLU A 447 -12.39 37.41 -13.94
C GLU A 447 -10.95 37.33 -14.47
N LEU A 448 -9.99 36.90 -13.63
CA LEU A 448 -8.62 36.63 -14.08
C LEU A 448 -8.57 35.52 -15.13
N GLN A 449 -9.24 34.39 -14.88
CA GLN A 449 -9.32 33.27 -15.83
C GLN A 449 -9.93 33.71 -17.16
N LYS A 450 -11.00 34.53 -17.10
CA LYS A 450 -11.64 35.09 -18.29
C LYS A 450 -10.65 35.90 -19.14
N LYS A 451 -9.91 36.83 -18.51
CA LYS A 451 -8.90 37.64 -19.21
C LYS A 451 -7.75 36.80 -19.79
N VAL A 452 -7.32 35.74 -19.09
CA VAL A 452 -6.31 34.80 -19.60
C VAL A 452 -6.80 34.08 -20.86
N MET A 453 -8.06 33.64 -20.88
CA MET A 453 -8.67 33.02 -22.05
C MET A 453 -8.87 34.02 -23.20
N GLU A 454 -9.29 35.25 -22.91
CA GLU A 454 -9.41 36.33 -23.90
C GLU A 454 -8.07 36.70 -24.53
N ALA A 455 -6.96 36.52 -23.80
CA ALA A 455 -5.60 36.66 -24.32
C ALA A 455 -5.12 35.47 -25.16
N GLY A 456 -5.94 34.44 -25.35
CA GLY A 456 -5.66 33.29 -26.21
C GLY A 456 -4.95 32.12 -25.52
N TYR A 457 -4.87 32.10 -24.19
CA TYR A 457 -4.25 31.00 -23.45
C TYR A 457 -5.28 30.00 -22.94
N THR A 458 -4.98 28.70 -23.12
CA THR A 458 -5.83 27.60 -22.68
C THR A 458 -5.52 27.22 -21.24
N ILE A 459 -6.50 27.34 -20.35
CA ILE A 459 -6.41 26.89 -18.95
C ILE A 459 -6.79 25.41 -18.87
N ILE A 460 -5.93 24.60 -18.26
CA ILE A 460 -6.10 23.14 -18.13
C ILE A 460 -6.56 22.77 -16.72
N LYS A 461 -6.00 23.43 -15.71
CA LYS A 461 -6.20 23.10 -14.30
C LYS A 461 -5.98 24.35 -13.45
N THR A 462 -6.58 24.37 -12.26
CA THR A 462 -6.36 25.39 -11.24
C THR A 462 -6.09 24.76 -9.88
N GLU A 463 -5.40 25.47 -9.00
CA GLU A 463 -5.20 25.10 -7.59
C GLU A 463 -5.30 26.34 -6.70
N ASN A 464 -5.89 26.19 -5.51
CA ASN A 464 -5.98 27.27 -4.54
C ASN A 464 -4.72 27.34 -3.69
N LEU A 465 -4.22 28.54 -3.43
CA LEU A 465 -3.12 28.78 -2.50
C LEU A 465 -3.69 29.23 -1.18
N CYS A 466 -3.68 28.33 -0.20
CA CYS A 466 -4.28 28.58 1.10
C CYS A 466 -3.25 28.67 2.22
N LYS A 467 -3.60 29.44 3.25
CA LYS A 467 -3.05 29.31 4.60
C LYS A 467 -4.02 28.52 5.46
N PHE A 468 -3.48 27.62 6.28
CA PHE A 468 -4.21 26.92 7.33
C PHE A 468 -3.64 27.42 8.67
N ASP A 469 -4.48 28.06 9.49
CA ASP A 469 -4.08 28.71 10.74
C ASP A 469 -2.87 29.66 10.58
N GLY A 470 -2.87 30.42 9.48
CA GLY A 470 -1.84 31.41 9.16
C GLY A 470 -0.58 30.84 8.49
N VAL A 471 -0.46 29.52 8.35
CA VAL A 471 0.69 28.86 7.72
C VAL A 471 0.39 28.52 6.26
N GLU A 472 1.26 28.94 5.33
CA GLU A 472 1.13 28.60 3.91
C GLU A 472 1.24 27.08 3.70
N ALA A 473 0.29 26.47 2.97
CA ALA A 473 0.20 25.02 2.76
C ALA A 473 0.39 24.63 1.28
N PHE A 474 1.41 25.19 0.64
CA PHE A 474 1.80 24.86 -0.72
C PHE A 474 3.32 25.00 -0.88
N SER A 475 3.90 24.35 -1.89
CA SER A 475 5.34 24.45 -2.15
C SER A 475 5.71 25.73 -2.89
N ALA A 476 6.93 26.21 -2.63
CA ALA A 476 7.60 27.19 -3.49
C ALA A 476 8.04 26.54 -4.82
N GLY A 477 8.32 27.35 -5.85
CA GLY A 477 9.01 26.85 -7.05
C GLY A 477 10.46 26.48 -6.74
N GLN A 478 11.00 25.42 -7.34
CA GLN A 478 12.42 25.11 -7.23
C GLN A 478 13.25 26.20 -7.91
N GLY A 479 14.34 26.64 -7.28
CA GLY A 479 15.17 27.76 -7.76
C GLY A 479 14.62 29.15 -7.43
N ALA A 480 13.77 29.26 -6.39
CA ALA A 480 13.30 30.53 -5.85
C ALA A 480 14.46 31.40 -5.37
#